data_AF-X1RMP5-F1
#
_entry.id   AF-X1RMP5-F1
#
_cell.length_a   1.000
_cell.length_b   1.000
_cell.length_c   1.000
_cell.angle_alpha   90.00
_cell.angle_beta   90.00
_cell.angle_gamma   90.00
#
_symmetry.space_group_name_H-M   'P 1'
#
loop_
_entity.id
_entity.type
_entity.pdbx_description
1 polymer ?
#
loop_
_entity_poly.entity_id
_entity_poly.type
_entity_poly.pdbx_seq_one_letter_code
_entity_poly.pdbx_strand_id
1 'polypeptide(L)'
;MDLTYPKDISNFLLSDFDGTLERAAGCLKSFIKKVEAAFYEGAELCVHENTHAWASKTPFEPHLHHHANFPNCIRTDHGLVRVRPGFFKGRKPDLEKLELLRRLWKEAIIEAFGKVIPIDSWNSNLFPHYISLKQRAKLVHRLKYCARRAMSDFFEWYHDDDCPDEHLRFVLDLFCYKNPRSHYGWSIGTMVNVQSAPKHICPICHAPAELIGTADTVKSDFHIVIWDHGLWNWIPPPGYSGVIA
;
A
#
# COMPACT_ATOMS: atom_id res chain seq x y z
N MET A 1 -2.32 -3.42 -1.76
CA MET A 1 -3.14 -4.09 -0.75
C MET A 1 -4.33 -3.20 -0.46
N ASP A 2 -5.49 -3.82 -0.28
CA ASP A 2 -6.70 -3.16 0.21
C ASP A 2 -6.90 -3.60 1.66
N LEU A 3 -6.79 -2.63 2.58
CA LEU A 3 -6.83 -2.83 4.02
C LEU A 3 -8.11 -2.21 4.55
N THR A 4 -9.15 -3.01 4.73
CA THR A 4 -10.48 -2.54 5.13
C THR A 4 -10.69 -2.75 6.63
N TYR A 5 -11.21 -1.72 7.28
CA TYR A 5 -11.55 -1.74 8.70
C TYR A 5 -12.93 -2.39 8.93
N PRO A 6 -13.21 -2.91 10.14
CA PRO A 6 -14.56 -3.27 10.57
C PRO A 6 -15.57 -2.13 10.35
N LYS A 7 -16.84 -2.49 10.10
CA LYS A 7 -17.91 -1.50 9.89
C LYS A 7 -18.09 -0.59 11.10
N ASP A 8 -17.96 -1.11 12.32
CA ASP A 8 -18.07 -0.33 13.56
C ASP A 8 -17.04 0.82 13.60
N ILE A 9 -15.81 0.56 13.16
CA ILE A 9 -14.77 1.60 13.05
C ILE A 9 -15.10 2.59 11.93
N SER A 10 -15.60 2.10 10.79
CA SER A 10 -16.03 2.97 9.70
C SER A 10 -17.14 3.91 10.16
N ASN A 11 -18.13 3.42 10.91
CA ASN A 11 -19.22 4.22 11.45
C ASN A 11 -18.75 5.29 12.44
N PHE A 12 -17.58 5.13 13.04
CA PHE A 12 -17.02 6.17 13.91
C PHE A 12 -16.65 7.46 13.16
N LEU A 13 -16.50 7.39 11.82
CA LEU A 13 -16.37 8.57 10.96
C LEU A 13 -17.59 9.50 11.03
N LEU A 14 -18.77 8.99 11.41
CA LEU A 14 -19.98 9.80 11.59
C LEU A 14 -19.88 10.73 12.80
N SER A 15 -19.13 10.34 13.83
CA SER A 15 -18.99 11.09 15.09
C SER A 15 -17.66 11.81 15.24
N ASP A 16 -16.57 11.27 14.67
CA ASP A 16 -15.22 11.81 14.79
C ASP A 16 -14.44 11.55 13.49
N PHE A 17 -14.73 12.32 12.44
CA PHE A 17 -14.14 12.12 11.12
C PHE A 17 -12.61 12.24 11.14
N ASP A 18 -12.09 13.38 11.59
CA ASP A 18 -10.65 13.67 11.58
C ASP A 18 -9.87 12.77 12.57
N GLY A 19 -10.38 12.59 13.79
CA GLY A 19 -9.73 11.74 14.79
C GLY A 19 -9.72 10.27 14.37
N THR A 20 -10.76 9.79 13.67
CA THR A 20 -10.77 8.44 13.09
C THR A 20 -9.69 8.31 12.00
N LEU A 21 -9.56 9.29 11.11
CA LEU A 21 -8.54 9.28 10.05
C LEU A 21 -7.12 9.33 10.62
N GLU A 22 -6.88 10.13 11.65
CA GLU A 22 -5.59 10.20 12.33
C GLU A 22 -5.22 8.85 12.98
N ARG A 23 -6.16 8.22 13.70
CA ARG A 23 -5.96 6.88 14.26
C ARG A 23 -5.73 5.83 13.17
N ALA A 24 -6.43 5.93 12.05
CA ALA A 24 -6.26 5.03 10.91
C ALA A 24 -4.84 5.15 10.33
N ALA A 25 -4.30 6.36 10.20
CA ALA A 25 -2.92 6.57 9.79
C ALA A 25 -1.92 5.93 10.78
N GLY A 26 -2.15 6.10 12.08
CA GLY A 26 -1.37 5.43 13.13
C GLY A 26 -1.44 3.90 13.07
N CYS A 27 -2.64 3.35 12.84
CA CYS A 27 -2.91 1.93 12.65
C CYS A 27 -2.11 1.37 11.47
N LEU A 28 -2.18 2.04 10.30
CA LEU A 28 -1.41 1.63 9.13
C LEU A 28 0.09 1.63 9.42
N LYS A 29 0.62 2.67 10.08
CA LYS A 29 2.03 2.72 10.46
C LYS A 29 2.44 1.55 11.37
N SER A 30 1.64 1.21 12.37
CA SER A 30 1.86 0.02 13.23
C SER A 30 1.87 -1.26 12.40
N PHE A 31 0.88 -1.42 11.51
CA PHE A 31 0.79 -2.57 10.62
C PHE A 31 2.02 -2.71 9.72
N ILE A 32 2.49 -1.64 9.08
CA ILE A 32 3.70 -1.69 8.24
C ILE A 32 4.92 -2.16 9.05
N LYS A 33 5.12 -1.64 10.27
CA LYS A 33 6.23 -2.08 11.14
C LYS A 33 6.14 -3.56 11.52
N LYS A 34 4.94 -4.07 11.78
CA LYS A 34 4.71 -5.51 12.02
C LYS A 34 5.05 -6.34 10.77
N VAL A 35 4.69 -5.86 9.58
CA VAL A 35 5.01 -6.54 8.31
C VAL A 35 6.52 -6.54 8.04
N GLU A 36 7.21 -5.43 8.26
CA GLU A 36 8.68 -5.33 8.16
C GLU A 36 9.37 -6.36 9.06
N ALA A 37 8.98 -6.42 10.33
CA ALA A 37 9.53 -7.39 11.28
C ALA A 37 9.23 -8.84 10.90
N ALA A 38 8.00 -9.16 10.48
CA ALA A 38 7.58 -10.54 10.24
C ALA A 38 8.09 -11.13 8.92
N PHE A 39 8.27 -10.30 7.88
CA PHE A 39 8.56 -10.79 6.52
C PHE A 39 9.90 -10.34 5.95
N TYR A 40 10.53 -9.31 6.54
CA TYR A 40 11.70 -8.66 5.97
C TYR A 40 12.78 -8.38 7.01
N GLU A 41 12.77 -9.08 8.15
CA GLU A 41 13.79 -8.94 9.21
C GLU A 41 13.97 -7.49 9.70
N GLY A 42 12.90 -6.70 9.64
CA GLY A 42 12.91 -5.28 10.02
C GLY A 42 13.41 -4.32 8.93
N ALA A 43 13.77 -4.81 7.74
CA ALA A 43 14.14 -3.96 6.62
C ALA A 43 12.97 -3.04 6.20
N GLU A 44 13.30 -1.80 5.84
CA GLU A 44 12.29 -0.78 5.60
C GLU A 44 11.58 -0.98 4.25
N LEU A 45 10.25 -0.95 4.27
CA LEU A 45 9.42 -0.95 3.08
C LEU A 45 9.28 0.48 2.53
N CYS A 46 9.08 0.57 1.22
CA CYS A 46 8.49 1.76 0.61
C CYS A 46 6.99 1.53 0.48
N VAL A 47 6.17 2.39 1.08
CA VAL A 47 4.71 2.28 1.00
C VAL A 47 4.14 3.58 0.48
N HIS A 48 3.32 3.48 -0.57
CA HIS A 48 2.52 4.58 -1.09
C HIS A 48 1.06 4.30 -0.77
N GLU A 49 0.47 5.10 0.08
CA GLU A 49 -0.89 4.90 0.56
C GLU A 49 -1.84 6.03 0.18
N ASN A 50 -3.10 5.65 0.05
CA ASN A 50 -4.23 6.54 0.01
C ASN A 50 -5.27 6.00 0.98
N THR A 51 -5.82 6.86 1.83
CA THR A 51 -6.87 6.49 2.79
C THR A 51 -8.20 6.93 2.22
N HIS A 52 -9.12 6.00 2.05
CA HIS A 52 -10.50 6.26 1.65
C HIS A 52 -11.39 6.08 2.88
N ALA A 53 -12.35 6.99 3.01
CA ALA A 53 -13.39 6.96 4.05
C ALA A 53 -14.75 6.52 3.50
N TRP A 54 -14.81 6.16 2.21
CA TRP A 54 -16.03 5.83 1.48
C TRP A 54 -15.83 4.61 0.56
N ALA A 55 -16.93 3.98 0.16
CA ALA A 55 -16.95 2.91 -0.84
C ALA A 55 -17.40 3.45 -2.20
N SER A 56 -16.94 2.84 -3.30
CA SER A 56 -17.27 3.30 -4.66
C SER A 56 -18.78 3.34 -4.92
N LYS A 57 -19.48 2.25 -4.57
CA LYS A 57 -20.89 2.04 -4.91
C LYS A 57 -21.87 2.63 -3.90
N THR A 58 -21.39 2.97 -2.72
CA THR A 58 -22.17 3.58 -1.63
C THR A 58 -21.36 4.71 -1.02
N PRO A 59 -21.05 5.77 -1.80
CA PRO A 59 -20.08 6.79 -1.39
C PRO A 59 -20.60 7.68 -0.24
N PHE A 60 -21.90 7.63 0.05
CA PHE A 60 -22.56 8.27 1.18
C PHE A 60 -22.46 7.46 2.48
N GLU A 61 -22.07 6.19 2.42
CA GLU A 61 -21.84 5.39 3.63
C GLU A 61 -20.37 5.44 4.07
N PRO A 62 -20.11 5.50 5.38
CA PRO A 62 -18.77 5.33 5.91
C PRO A 62 -18.20 3.97 5.54
N HIS A 63 -17.01 3.98 4.95
CA HIS A 63 -16.24 2.79 4.61
C HIS A 63 -14.75 3.13 4.63
N LEU A 64 -14.12 2.87 5.78
CA LEU A 64 -12.72 3.18 5.98
C LEU A 64 -11.84 2.06 5.42
N HIS A 65 -10.92 2.41 4.52
CA HIS A 65 -9.86 1.52 4.06
C HIS A 65 -8.62 2.24 3.57
N HIS A 66 -7.49 1.53 3.57
CA HIS A 66 -6.27 2.00 2.92
C HIS A 66 -5.97 1.23 1.64
N HIS A 67 -5.59 1.97 0.61
CA HIS A 67 -4.91 1.45 -0.56
C HIS A 67 -3.41 1.56 -0.37
N ALA A 68 -2.78 0.56 0.26
CA ALA A 68 -1.34 0.53 0.47
C ALA A 68 -0.62 -0.16 -0.71
N ASN A 69 0.18 0.59 -1.46
CA ASN A 69 0.94 0.09 -2.61
C ASN A 69 2.42 -0.07 -2.23
N PHE A 70 2.94 -1.28 -2.44
CA PHE A 70 4.30 -1.65 -2.11
C PHE A 70 5.05 -1.91 -3.42
N PRO A 71 6.05 -1.10 -3.76
CA PRO A 71 7.06 -1.53 -4.71
C PRO A 71 7.72 -2.83 -4.22
N ASN A 72 8.14 -3.68 -5.16
CA ASN A 72 8.82 -4.94 -4.85
C ASN A 72 10.29 -4.69 -4.46
N CYS A 73 10.52 -3.84 -3.46
CA CYS A 73 11.85 -3.50 -2.98
C CYS A 73 11.79 -3.03 -1.53
N ILE A 74 12.84 -3.34 -0.79
CA ILE A 74 13.09 -2.94 0.59
C ILE A 74 14.42 -2.19 0.66
N ARG A 75 14.62 -1.41 1.72
CA ARG A 75 15.92 -0.82 2.04
C ARG A 75 16.54 -1.60 3.19
N THR A 76 17.77 -2.04 2.98
CA THR A 76 18.61 -2.68 3.99
C THR A 76 19.81 -1.78 4.29
N ASP A 77 20.65 -2.18 5.25
CA ASP A 77 21.91 -1.50 5.55
C ASP A 77 22.89 -1.51 4.34
N HIS A 78 22.71 -2.44 3.40
CA HIS A 78 23.50 -2.59 2.18
C HIS A 78 22.88 -1.91 0.95
N GLY A 79 21.80 -1.14 1.13
CA GLY A 79 21.13 -0.41 0.06
C GLY A 79 19.77 -0.99 -0.32
N LEU A 80 19.33 -0.73 -1.54
CA LEU A 80 18.04 -1.22 -2.02
C LEU A 80 18.14 -2.65 -2.53
N VAL A 81 17.19 -3.48 -2.09
CA VAL A 81 17.07 -4.86 -2.51
C VAL A 81 15.69 -5.07 -3.09
N ARG A 82 15.61 -5.51 -4.35
CA ARG A 82 14.35 -6.01 -4.92
C ARG A 82 13.94 -7.24 -4.14
N VAL A 83 12.67 -7.34 -3.74
CA VAL A 83 12.12 -8.50 -3.01
C VAL A 83 10.85 -9.01 -3.65
N ARG A 84 10.62 -10.31 -3.55
CA ARG A 84 9.27 -10.85 -3.70
C ARG A 84 8.50 -10.51 -2.42
N PRO A 85 7.23 -10.07 -2.50
CA PRO A 85 6.42 -9.92 -1.31
C PRO A 85 6.39 -11.24 -0.53
N GLY A 86 6.76 -11.19 0.76
CA GLY A 86 7.02 -12.38 1.58
C GLY A 86 5.83 -13.35 1.66
N PHE A 87 4.61 -12.85 1.46
CA PHE A 87 3.32 -13.54 1.51
C PHE A 87 2.81 -14.05 0.14
N PHE A 88 3.66 -14.14 -0.88
CA PHE A 88 3.36 -14.77 -2.16
C PHE A 88 4.29 -15.95 -2.47
N LYS A 89 3.71 -17.05 -2.99
CA LYS A 89 4.44 -18.16 -3.61
C LYS A 89 4.18 -18.14 -5.12
N GLY A 90 5.17 -17.74 -5.90
CA GLY A 90 4.90 -17.49 -7.32
C GLY A 90 4.07 -16.21 -7.51
N ARG A 91 3.11 -16.26 -8.43
CA ARG A 91 2.10 -15.20 -8.61
C ARG A 91 0.86 -15.43 -7.76
N LYS A 92 0.84 -16.49 -6.94
CA LYS A 92 -0.28 -16.85 -6.09
C LYS A 92 0.02 -16.46 -4.64
N PRO A 93 -0.98 -16.01 -3.87
CA PRO A 93 -0.80 -15.81 -2.45
C PRO A 93 -0.45 -17.13 -1.75
N ASP A 94 0.42 -17.05 -0.75
CA ASP A 94 0.72 -18.15 0.15
C ASP A 94 -0.29 -18.11 1.31
N LEU A 95 -1.14 -19.13 1.45
CA LEU A 95 -2.28 -19.09 2.37
C LEU A 95 -1.87 -18.95 3.84
N GLU A 96 -0.80 -19.64 4.25
CA GLU A 96 -0.32 -19.58 5.63
C GLU A 96 0.22 -18.18 5.95
N LYS A 97 1.01 -17.63 5.03
CA LYS A 97 1.57 -16.29 5.19
C LYS A 97 0.53 -15.18 5.06
N LEU A 98 -0.52 -15.40 4.26
CA LEU A 98 -1.67 -14.51 4.22
C LEU A 98 -2.41 -14.49 5.55
N GLU A 99 -2.54 -15.63 6.21
CA GLU A 99 -3.21 -15.69 7.50
C GLU A 99 -2.40 -14.95 8.57
N LEU A 100 -1.07 -15.12 8.57
CA LEU A 100 -0.18 -14.28 9.37
C LEU A 100 -0.40 -12.78 9.07
N LEU A 101 -0.42 -12.39 7.80
CA LEU A 101 -0.61 -11.00 7.39
C LEU A 101 -1.96 -10.42 7.88
N ARG A 102 -3.04 -11.20 7.79
CA ARG A 102 -4.37 -10.82 8.33
C ARG A 102 -4.34 -10.66 9.84
N ARG A 103 -3.66 -11.57 10.56
CA ARG A 103 -3.49 -11.47 12.01
C ARG A 103 -2.77 -10.18 12.41
N LEU A 104 -1.65 -9.85 11.73
CA LEU A 104 -0.92 -8.60 11.97
C LEU A 104 -1.78 -7.35 11.69
N TRP A 105 -2.64 -7.41 10.67
CA TRP A 105 -3.59 -6.33 10.39
C TRP A 105 -4.60 -6.16 11.52
N LYS A 106 -5.21 -7.26 11.96
CA LYS A 106 -6.15 -7.27 13.09
C LYS A 106 -5.51 -6.75 14.38
N GLU A 107 -4.28 -7.18 14.70
CA GLU A 107 -3.53 -6.69 15.86
C GLU A 107 -3.33 -5.17 15.80
N ALA A 108 -2.93 -4.62 14.65
CA ALA A 108 -2.77 -3.18 14.49
C ALA A 108 -4.09 -2.41 14.69
N ILE A 109 -5.21 -2.95 14.20
CA ILE A 109 -6.53 -2.36 14.43
C ILE A 109 -6.88 -2.38 15.93
N ILE A 110 -6.66 -3.50 16.61
CA ILE A 110 -6.93 -3.63 18.06
C ILE A 110 -6.11 -2.60 18.85
N GLU A 111 -4.83 -2.44 18.52
CA GLU A 111 -3.95 -1.47 19.16
C GLU A 111 -4.45 -0.03 18.99
N ALA A 112 -4.93 0.33 17.79
CA ALA A 112 -5.34 1.69 17.48
C ALA A 112 -6.76 2.03 17.97
N PHE A 113 -7.69 1.06 17.92
CA PHE A 113 -9.12 1.31 18.13
C PHE A 113 -9.75 0.51 19.27
N GLY A 114 -9.13 -0.59 19.71
CA GLY A 114 -9.76 -1.55 20.65
C GLY A 114 -10.04 -1.01 22.05
N LYS A 115 -9.48 0.15 22.42
CA LYS A 115 -9.79 0.85 23.68
C LYS A 115 -10.81 1.99 23.51
N VAL A 116 -11.10 2.37 22.27
CA VAL A 116 -11.91 3.54 21.93
C VAL A 116 -13.28 3.12 21.43
N ILE A 117 -13.33 2.03 20.66
CA ILE A 117 -14.53 1.56 20.00
C ILE A 117 -14.82 0.14 20.50
N PRO A 118 -16.00 -0.12 21.11
CA PRO A 118 -16.47 -1.48 21.31
C PRO A 118 -16.76 -2.09 19.94
N ILE A 119 -16.01 -3.13 19.57
CA ILE A 119 -16.13 -3.77 18.26
C ILE A 119 -16.78 -5.13 18.46
N ASP A 120 -18.03 -5.23 18.00
CA ASP A 120 -18.83 -6.45 18.10
C ASP A 120 -18.33 -7.50 17.09
N SER A 121 -17.81 -7.03 15.96
CA SER A 121 -17.28 -7.88 14.89
C SER A 121 -15.94 -7.39 14.36
N TRP A 122 -14.89 -8.19 14.58
CA TRP A 122 -13.56 -7.95 14.01
C TRP A 122 -13.45 -8.37 12.54
N ASN A 123 -14.53 -8.21 11.76
CA ASN A 123 -14.58 -8.46 10.33
C ASN A 123 -13.80 -7.39 9.55
N SER A 124 -12.48 -7.37 9.77
CA SER A 124 -11.50 -6.66 8.97
C SER A 124 -11.11 -7.52 7.76
N ASN A 125 -10.88 -6.88 6.62
CA ASN A 125 -10.47 -7.58 5.41
C ASN A 125 -9.14 -7.05 4.90
N LEU A 126 -8.34 -7.96 4.35
CA LEU A 126 -7.08 -7.65 3.71
C LEU A 126 -6.99 -8.40 2.39
N PHE A 127 -6.83 -7.65 1.30
CA PHE A 127 -6.68 -8.21 -0.04
C PHE A 127 -5.35 -7.76 -0.68
N PRO A 128 -4.38 -8.67 -0.83
CA PRO A 128 -3.16 -8.37 -1.54
C PRO A 128 -3.34 -8.61 -3.04
N HIS A 129 -2.99 -7.60 -3.84
CA HIS A 129 -2.99 -7.68 -5.29
C HIS A 129 -1.56 -7.58 -5.80
N TYR A 130 -1.14 -8.53 -6.64
CA TYR A 130 0.12 -8.46 -7.36
C TYR A 130 -0.12 -7.94 -8.78
N ILE A 131 0.53 -6.82 -9.12
CA ILE A 131 0.52 -6.27 -10.47
C ILE A 131 1.97 -6.24 -10.97
N SER A 132 2.25 -7.01 -12.02
CA SER A 132 3.57 -6.99 -12.66
C SER A 132 3.79 -5.67 -13.41
N LEU A 133 5.03 -5.16 -13.42
CA LEU A 133 5.42 -4.01 -14.23
C LEU A 133 5.18 -4.20 -15.73
N LYS A 134 5.09 -5.46 -16.21
CA LYS A 134 4.70 -5.77 -17.60
C LYS A 134 3.25 -5.36 -17.90
N GLN A 135 2.40 -5.25 -16.87
CA GLN A 135 1.00 -4.82 -16.97
C GLN A 135 0.85 -3.32 -16.67
N ARG A 136 1.60 -2.48 -17.39
CA ARG A 136 1.67 -1.02 -17.14
C ARG A 136 0.29 -0.35 -17.07
N ALA A 137 -0.61 -0.67 -18.00
CA ALA A 137 -1.96 -0.10 -18.02
C ALA A 137 -2.73 -0.41 -16.72
N LYS A 138 -2.66 -1.66 -16.24
CA LYS A 138 -3.31 -2.07 -14.99
C LYS A 138 -2.70 -1.37 -13.78
N LEU A 139 -1.38 -1.21 -13.75
CA LEU A 139 -0.69 -0.47 -12.69
C LEU A 139 -1.13 1.00 -12.66
N VAL A 140 -1.10 1.69 -13.80
CA VAL A 140 -1.54 3.09 -13.90
C VAL A 140 -3.00 3.25 -13.51
N HIS A 141 -3.87 2.37 -14.00
CA HIS A 141 -5.28 2.36 -13.62
C HIS A 141 -5.44 2.21 -12.10
N ARG A 142 -4.74 1.26 -11.48
CA ARG A 142 -4.77 1.06 -10.04
C ARG A 142 -4.30 2.30 -9.27
N LEU A 143 -3.19 2.91 -9.68
CA LEU A 143 -2.66 4.10 -9.01
C LEU A 143 -3.61 5.31 -9.14
N LYS A 144 -4.26 5.48 -10.29
CA LYS A 144 -5.32 6.50 -10.48
C LYS A 144 -6.53 6.21 -9.59
N TYR A 145 -6.97 4.95 -9.56
CA TYR A 145 -8.08 4.50 -8.73
C TYR A 145 -7.82 4.79 -7.24
N CYS A 146 -6.63 4.48 -6.73
CA CYS A 146 -6.28 4.73 -5.32
C CYS A 146 -6.29 6.22 -4.96
N ALA A 147 -5.89 7.09 -5.90
CA ALA A 147 -5.76 8.53 -5.68
C ALA A 147 -7.04 9.34 -5.99
N ARG A 148 -8.13 8.67 -6.38
CA ARG A 148 -9.37 9.37 -6.74
C ARG A 148 -10.01 10.04 -5.52
N ARG A 149 -10.86 11.03 -5.81
CA ARG A 149 -11.65 11.77 -4.81
C ARG A 149 -13.03 11.15 -4.71
N ALA A 150 -13.66 11.28 -3.54
CA ALA A 150 -15.02 10.81 -3.31
C ALA A 150 -16.01 11.36 -4.33
N MET A 151 -15.88 12.64 -4.71
CA MET A 151 -16.73 13.27 -5.73
C MET A 151 -16.84 12.46 -7.02
N SER A 152 -15.76 11.79 -7.46
CA SER A 152 -15.82 10.95 -8.67
C SER A 152 -16.81 9.80 -8.55
N ASP A 153 -16.90 9.18 -7.37
CA ASP A 153 -17.87 8.12 -7.09
C ASP A 153 -19.27 8.68 -6.84
N PHE A 154 -19.40 9.83 -6.19
CA PHE A 154 -20.70 10.50 -6.03
C PHE A 154 -21.34 10.82 -7.38
N PHE A 155 -20.59 11.38 -8.33
CA PHE A 155 -21.17 11.66 -9.66
C PHE A 155 -21.60 10.40 -10.42
N GLU A 156 -21.02 9.24 -10.12
CA GLU A 156 -21.35 7.98 -10.79
C GLU A 156 -22.48 7.21 -10.11
N TRP A 157 -22.55 7.28 -8.76
CA TRP A 157 -23.39 6.40 -7.94
C TRP A 157 -24.42 7.13 -7.06
N TYR A 158 -24.52 8.46 -7.12
CA TYR A 158 -25.52 9.20 -6.35
C TYR A 158 -26.89 9.20 -7.03
N HIS A 159 -27.92 8.89 -6.26
CA HIS A 159 -29.31 9.16 -6.57
C HIS A 159 -29.95 10.00 -5.45
N ASP A 160 -30.95 10.83 -5.79
CA ASP A 160 -31.49 11.86 -4.88
C ASP A 160 -32.00 11.32 -3.53
N ASP A 161 -32.43 10.06 -3.47
CA ASP A 161 -32.99 9.41 -2.26
C ASP A 161 -32.00 8.50 -1.50
N ASP A 162 -30.72 8.46 -1.90
CA ASP A 162 -29.77 7.47 -1.36
C ASP A 162 -29.03 7.92 -0.08
N CYS A 163 -28.95 9.23 0.19
CA CYS A 163 -28.20 9.75 1.32
C CYS A 163 -29.12 10.08 2.51
N PRO A 164 -29.12 9.27 3.58
CA PRO A 164 -29.94 9.57 4.75
C PRO A 164 -29.37 10.79 5.52
N ASP A 165 -30.26 11.50 6.21
CA ASP A 165 -29.93 12.75 6.92
C ASP A 165 -28.79 12.57 7.93
N GLU A 166 -28.74 11.41 8.62
CA GLU A 166 -27.67 11.09 9.57
C GLU A 166 -26.27 11.02 8.95
N HIS A 167 -26.17 10.83 7.62
CA HIS A 167 -24.90 10.78 6.90
C HIS A 167 -24.53 12.13 6.27
N LEU A 168 -25.44 13.11 6.23
CA LEU A 168 -25.20 14.38 5.55
C LEU A 168 -23.94 15.08 6.06
N ARG A 169 -23.71 15.07 7.38
CA ARG A 169 -22.50 15.67 7.97
C ARG A 169 -21.23 14.98 7.48
N PHE A 170 -21.22 13.65 7.50
CA PHE A 170 -20.12 12.85 7.00
C PHE A 170 -19.84 13.13 5.51
N VAL A 171 -20.87 13.26 4.68
CA VAL A 171 -20.72 13.59 3.26
C VAL A 171 -20.08 14.97 3.07
N LEU A 172 -20.48 15.97 3.85
CA LEU A 172 -19.89 17.31 3.81
C LEU A 172 -18.41 17.28 4.22
N ASP A 173 -18.08 16.57 5.30
CA ASP A 173 -16.69 16.39 5.74
C ASP A 173 -15.88 15.63 4.67
N LEU A 174 -16.47 14.62 4.02
CA LEU A 174 -15.89 13.84 2.94
C LEU A 174 -15.62 14.67 1.66
N PHE A 175 -16.45 15.65 1.33
CA PHE A 175 -16.18 16.57 0.22
C PHE A 175 -15.03 17.53 0.53
N CYS A 176 -14.82 17.85 1.80
CA CYS A 176 -13.69 18.65 2.26
C CYS A 176 -12.41 17.81 2.42
N TYR A 177 -12.57 16.50 2.62
CA TYR A 177 -11.48 15.56 2.78
C TYR A 177 -10.62 15.51 1.50
N LYS A 178 -9.40 16.01 1.64
CA LYS A 178 -8.34 15.73 0.68
C LYS A 178 -7.90 14.30 0.96
N ASN A 179 -7.86 13.43 -0.05
CA ASN A 179 -7.25 12.11 0.03
C ASN A 179 -5.76 12.24 -0.37
N PRO A 180 -4.86 12.73 0.51
CA PRO A 180 -3.46 12.86 0.15
C PRO A 180 -2.89 11.48 -0.10
N ARG A 181 -2.03 11.39 -1.12
CA ARG A 181 -1.08 10.30 -1.15
C ARG A 181 -0.06 10.58 -0.06
N SER A 182 0.02 9.65 0.88
CA SER A 182 1.03 9.70 1.92
C SER A 182 2.10 8.63 1.61
N HIS A 183 3.21 8.68 2.32
CA HIS A 183 4.35 7.79 2.11
C HIS A 183 4.89 7.30 3.46
N TYR A 184 5.08 6.00 3.60
CA TYR A 184 5.78 5.39 4.74
C TYR A 184 7.10 4.73 4.32
N GLY A 185 8.09 4.86 5.21
CA GLY A 185 9.43 4.33 5.05
C GLY A 185 10.28 5.19 4.11
N TRP A 186 11.07 4.55 3.25
CA TRP A 186 11.94 5.26 2.31
C TRP A 186 11.18 5.65 1.03
N SER A 187 11.63 6.71 0.36
CA SER A 187 11.05 7.18 -0.90
C SER A 187 12.01 6.98 -2.07
N ILE A 188 11.47 6.54 -3.20
CA ILE A 188 12.24 6.38 -4.45
C ILE A 188 12.87 7.71 -4.90
N GLY A 189 12.21 8.85 -4.61
CA GLY A 189 12.66 10.17 -5.04
C GLY A 189 13.68 10.86 -4.12
N THR A 190 14.01 10.29 -2.96
CA THR A 190 14.85 10.93 -1.94
C THR A 190 16.24 10.29 -1.80
N MET A 191 16.63 9.41 -2.72
CA MET A 191 17.94 8.77 -2.71
C MET A 191 19.02 9.69 -3.27
N VAL A 192 19.86 10.21 -2.37
CA VAL A 192 21.08 10.92 -2.70
C VAL A 192 22.08 9.87 -3.22
N ASN A 193 22.59 10.02 -4.44
CA ASN A 193 23.59 9.17 -5.14
C ASN A 193 23.09 8.15 -6.20
N VAL A 194 21.87 8.27 -6.72
CA VAL A 194 21.55 7.68 -8.03
C VAL A 194 22.06 8.65 -9.10
N GLN A 195 23.22 8.35 -9.69
CA GLN A 195 23.79 9.18 -10.77
C GLN A 195 22.90 9.12 -12.00
N SER A 196 22.51 10.30 -12.48
CA SER A 196 21.40 10.36 -13.40
C SER A 196 21.70 9.83 -14.80
N ALA A 197 21.15 8.66 -15.14
CA ALA A 197 21.10 8.18 -16.51
C ALA A 197 20.26 9.14 -17.41
N PRO A 198 20.44 9.14 -18.75
CA PRO A 198 19.71 10.04 -19.64
C PRO A 198 18.18 9.91 -19.48
N LYS A 199 17.56 11.08 -19.37
CA LYS A 199 16.22 11.34 -18.83
C LYS A 199 15.07 10.74 -19.68
N HIS A 200 14.57 9.56 -19.34
CA HIS A 200 13.31 8.98 -19.85
C HIS A 200 12.13 9.33 -18.95
N ILE A 201 11.30 10.30 -19.30
CA ILE A 201 10.38 10.92 -18.33
C ILE A 201 9.24 9.97 -17.83
N CYS A 202 8.96 9.99 -16.52
CA CYS A 202 7.89 9.32 -15.80
C CYS A 202 6.49 9.78 -16.29
N PRO A 203 5.61 8.88 -16.78
CA PRO A 203 4.31 9.27 -17.32
C PRO A 203 3.24 9.59 -16.26
N ILE A 204 3.59 9.55 -14.95
CA ILE A 204 2.68 9.89 -13.86
C ILE A 204 2.92 11.32 -13.35
N CYS A 205 4.16 11.81 -13.37
CA CYS A 205 4.51 13.14 -12.83
C CYS A 205 5.44 13.97 -13.72
N HIS A 206 5.87 13.43 -14.87
CA HIS A 206 6.73 14.10 -15.86
C HIS A 206 8.15 14.45 -15.34
N ALA A 207 8.61 13.77 -14.29
CA ALA A 207 10.02 13.81 -13.87
C ALA A 207 10.88 12.84 -14.71
N PRO A 208 12.15 13.12 -15.00
CA PRO A 208 13.06 12.20 -15.69
C PRO A 208 13.17 10.81 -15.05
N ALA A 209 13.25 9.73 -15.83
CA ALA A 209 13.53 8.37 -15.36
C ALA A 209 14.79 7.81 -16.01
N GLU A 210 15.31 6.78 -15.36
CA GLU A 210 16.62 6.21 -15.63
C GLU A 210 16.54 4.73 -15.96
N LEU A 211 17.58 4.24 -16.63
CA LEU A 211 17.66 2.94 -17.25
C LEU A 211 17.68 1.81 -16.21
N ILE A 212 16.57 1.09 -16.04
CA ILE A 212 16.53 -0.20 -15.33
C ILE A 212 16.92 -1.29 -16.33
N GLY A 213 18.22 -1.41 -16.61
CA GLY A 213 18.74 -2.47 -17.46
C GLY A 213 18.61 -3.84 -16.79
N THR A 214 17.83 -4.75 -17.41
CA THR A 214 17.82 -6.22 -17.22
C THR A 214 17.09 -6.86 -16.02
N ALA A 215 16.23 -6.17 -15.28
CA ALA A 215 15.52 -6.79 -14.14
C ALA A 215 14.37 -7.77 -14.49
N ASP A 216 14.26 -8.30 -15.72
CA ASP A 216 13.12 -9.18 -16.06
C ASP A 216 13.34 -10.13 -17.26
N THR A 217 14.57 -10.59 -17.50
CA THR A 217 14.85 -11.59 -18.53
C THR A 217 15.55 -12.80 -17.92
N VAL A 218 14.93 -13.97 -18.14
CA VAL A 218 15.42 -15.33 -17.91
C VAL A 218 15.03 -15.95 -16.55
N LYS A 219 14.09 -16.91 -16.65
CA LYS A 219 13.81 -18.06 -15.77
C LYS A 219 14.00 -17.89 -14.26
N SER A 220 12.87 -17.91 -13.52
CA SER A 220 12.68 -18.40 -12.14
C SER A 220 13.61 -18.01 -10.99
N ASP A 221 14.79 -17.45 -11.24
CA ASP A 221 15.83 -17.21 -10.27
C ASP A 221 15.81 -15.72 -9.94
N PHE A 222 15.32 -15.45 -8.74
CA PHE A 222 15.29 -14.12 -8.17
C PHE A 222 16.73 -13.68 -7.90
N HIS A 223 17.11 -12.48 -8.33
CA HIS A 223 18.44 -11.92 -8.06
C HIS A 223 18.28 -10.66 -7.22
N ILE A 224 19.12 -10.54 -6.19
CA ILE A 224 19.33 -9.31 -5.46
C ILE A 224 20.16 -8.40 -6.37
N VAL A 225 19.66 -7.20 -6.63
CA VAL A 225 20.40 -6.16 -7.35
C VAL A 225 20.68 -5.06 -6.35
N ILE A 226 21.96 -4.86 -6.03
CA ILE A 226 22.42 -3.76 -5.16
C ILE A 226 23.10 -2.69 -6.01
N TRP A 227 22.91 -1.43 -5.63
CA TRP A 227 23.70 -0.32 -6.14
C TRP A 227 24.81 -0.05 -5.13
N ASP A 228 26.06 -0.30 -5.51
CA ASP A 228 27.21 -0.12 -4.64
C ASP A 228 28.35 0.53 -5.42
N HIS A 229 29.00 1.54 -4.82
CA HIS A 229 30.12 2.30 -5.40
C HIS A 229 29.95 2.74 -6.87
N GLY A 230 28.72 3.10 -7.29
CA GLY A 230 28.43 3.56 -8.65
C GLY A 230 28.26 2.45 -9.68
N LEU A 231 28.13 1.19 -9.24
CA LEU A 231 27.90 0.02 -10.08
C LEU A 231 26.71 -0.80 -9.57
N TRP A 232 25.99 -1.45 -10.50
CA TRP A 232 24.94 -2.41 -10.17
C TRP A 232 25.57 -3.79 -9.98
N ASN A 233 25.53 -4.33 -8.76
CA ASN A 233 26.02 -5.68 -8.45
C ASN A 233 24.85 -6.67 -8.28
N TRP A 234 25.07 -7.91 -8.71
CA TRP A 234 24.09 -8.99 -8.67
C TRP A 234 24.49 -10.00 -7.60
N ILE A 235 23.61 -10.25 -6.63
CA ILE A 235 23.80 -11.23 -5.57
C ILE A 235 22.69 -12.29 -5.70
N PRO A 236 23.01 -13.59 -5.60
CA PRO A 236 21.98 -14.64 -5.54
C PRO A 236 21.13 -14.51 -4.26
N PRO A 237 19.90 -15.06 -4.22
CA PRO A 237 19.03 -14.97 -3.06
C PRO A 237 19.67 -15.58 -1.81
N PRO A 238 19.32 -15.13 -0.59
CA PRO A 238 19.73 -15.79 0.64
C PRO A 238 19.27 -17.26 0.61
N GLY A 239 20.23 -18.18 0.78
CA GLY A 239 19.99 -19.63 0.74
C GLY A 239 20.27 -20.33 -0.60
N TYR A 240 20.78 -19.64 -1.62
CA TYR A 240 21.22 -20.27 -2.88
C TYR A 240 22.71 -20.67 -2.78
N SER A 241 23.00 -21.97 -2.64
CA SER A 241 24.37 -22.52 -2.57
C SER A 241 24.95 -22.91 -3.94
N GLY A 242 24.38 -22.40 -5.03
CA GLY A 242 24.85 -22.70 -6.38
C GLY A 242 26.08 -21.87 -6.71
N VAL A 243 27.25 -22.53 -6.79
CA VAL A 243 28.46 -21.96 -7.39
C VAL A 243 28.15 -21.67 -8.87
N ILE A 244 28.29 -20.41 -9.28
CA ILE A 244 28.15 -20.00 -10.68
C ILE A 244 29.47 -20.33 -11.38
N ALA A 245 29.39 -21.17 -12.42
CA ALA A 245 30.40 -21.33 -13.46
C ALA A 245 30.01 -20.46 -14.66
#